data_AF-A0AAJ2CMF4-F1
#
_entry.id   AF-A0AAJ2CMF4-F1
#
_cell.length_a   1.000
_cell.length_b   1.000
_cell.length_c   1.000
_cell.angle_alpha   90.00
_cell.angle_beta   90.00
_cell.angle_gamma   90.00
#
_symmetry.space_group_name_H-M   'P 1'
#
loop_
_entity.id
_entity.type
_entity.pdbx_description
1 polymer ?
#
loop_
_entity_poly.entity_id
_entity_poly.type
_entity_poly.pdbx_seq_one_letter_code
_entity_poly.pdbx_strand_id
1 'polypeptide(L)'
;MNHLKVFWEDELREMRNSLGSKNGFTVSEHFFEDRMSEREISLQEVAEVIITGVIAEGYDVGKYPSYRNADPVRTIIGKTSKGRILTIGVAIKGNQSFCVTTGYEGITCRLKQAAYEVGILEQVFVC
;
A
#
# COMPACT_ATOMS: atom_id res chain seq x y z
N MET A 1 5.39 -11.85 -6.20
CA MET A 1 4.29 -12.81 -6.51
C MET A 1 3.01 -12.01 -6.42
N ASN A 2 2.09 -12.12 -7.38
CA ASN A 2 0.85 -11.32 -7.38
C ASN A 2 -0.33 -12.20 -6.94
N HIS A 3 -0.39 -12.47 -5.64
CA HIS A 3 -1.42 -13.34 -5.07
C HIS A 3 -2.78 -12.63 -5.05
N LEU A 4 -3.86 -13.35 -5.36
CA LEU A 4 -5.24 -12.85 -5.30
C LEU A 4 -5.50 -11.58 -6.13
N LYS A 5 -4.75 -11.39 -7.23
CA LYS A 5 -4.84 -10.20 -8.09
C LYS A 5 -6.26 -9.88 -8.58
N VAL A 6 -7.09 -10.89 -8.77
CA VAL A 6 -8.50 -10.75 -9.18
C VAL A 6 -9.37 -9.98 -8.18
N PHE A 7 -8.96 -9.87 -6.91
CA PHE A 7 -9.71 -9.17 -5.85
C PHE A 7 -9.16 -7.78 -5.54
N TRP A 8 -8.04 -7.37 -6.15
CA TRP A 8 -7.33 -6.15 -5.75
C TRP A 8 -8.14 -4.86 -5.96
N GLU A 9 -8.98 -4.81 -6.98
CA GLU A 9 -9.86 -3.66 -7.21
C GLU A 9 -10.92 -3.53 -6.11
N ASP A 10 -11.52 -4.65 -5.71
CA ASP A 10 -12.48 -4.69 -4.60
C ASP A 10 -11.79 -4.36 -3.27
N GLU A 11 -10.59 -4.90 -3.02
CA GLU A 11 -9.79 -4.60 -1.82
C GLU A 11 -9.48 -3.09 -1.72
N LEU A 12 -9.06 -2.46 -2.83
CA LEU A 12 -8.85 -1.01 -2.89
C LEU A 12 -10.13 -0.23 -2.63
N ARG A 13 -11.26 -0.65 -3.21
CA ARG A 13 -12.56 0.00 -2.97
C ARG A 13 -12.93 -0.04 -1.49
N GLU A 14 -12.80 -1.20 -0.85
CA GLU A 14 -13.11 -1.34 0.58
C GLU A 14 -12.15 -0.54 1.47
N MET A 15 -10.85 -0.55 1.15
CA MET A 15 -9.87 0.31 1.85
C MET A 15 -10.28 1.78 1.78
N ARG A 16 -10.64 2.28 0.59
CA ARG A 16 -11.09 3.67 0.38
C ARG A 16 -12.35 3.99 1.18
N ASN A 17 -13.34 3.10 1.17
CA ASN A 17 -14.58 3.26 1.95
C ASN A 17 -14.31 3.30 3.46
N SER A 18 -13.34 2.50 3.91
CA SER A 18 -13.03 2.35 5.34
C SER A 18 -12.21 3.51 5.94
N LEU A 19 -11.60 4.38 5.12
CA LEU A 19 -10.93 5.60 5.60
C LEU A 19 -11.86 6.54 6.38
N GLY A 20 -13.16 6.56 6.03
CA GLY A 20 -14.17 7.36 6.72
C GLY A 20 -14.83 6.67 7.91
N SER A 21 -14.49 5.40 8.18
CA SER A 21 -15.11 4.62 9.25
C SER A 21 -14.26 4.70 10.53
N LYS A 22 -14.93 4.70 11.70
CA LYS A 22 -14.30 4.94 13.01
C LYS A 22 -13.18 3.95 13.35
N ASN A 23 -13.17 2.75 12.76
CA ASN A 23 -12.22 1.67 13.04
C ASN A 23 -11.67 0.99 11.76
N GLY A 24 -11.87 1.59 10.59
CA GLY A 24 -11.50 0.96 9.30
C GLY A 24 -10.05 1.15 8.91
N PHE A 25 -9.43 2.23 9.37
CA PHE A 25 -8.04 2.57 9.08
C PHE A 25 -7.23 2.62 10.38
N THR A 26 -6.12 1.89 10.40
CA THR A 26 -5.15 1.91 11.49
C THR A 26 -3.73 2.00 10.92
N VAL A 27 -2.81 2.51 11.74
CA VAL A 27 -1.38 2.48 11.51
C VAL A 27 -0.74 1.60 12.57
N SER A 28 0.24 0.76 12.20
CA SER A 28 0.99 0.00 13.20
C SER A 28 1.86 0.94 14.04
N GLU A 29 2.09 0.58 15.31
CA GLU A 29 2.98 1.32 16.21
C GLU A 29 4.36 1.54 15.58
N HIS A 30 4.97 0.49 15.04
CA HIS A 30 6.24 0.58 14.31
C HIS A 30 6.20 1.57 13.13
N PHE A 31 5.10 1.63 12.38
CA PHE A 31 4.99 2.60 11.28
C PHE A 31 4.86 4.04 11.83
N PHE A 32 4.07 4.22 12.88
CA PHE A 32 3.86 5.51 13.50
C PHE A 32 5.15 6.08 14.14
N GLU A 33 5.82 5.27 14.95
CA GLU A 33 7.00 5.70 15.70
C GLU A 33 8.23 5.82 14.79
N ASP A 34 8.53 4.78 14.00
CA ASP A 34 9.81 4.71 13.29
C ASP A 34 9.74 5.28 11.88
N ARG A 35 8.58 5.29 11.22
CA ARG A 35 8.51 5.63 9.78
C ARG A 35 7.89 6.98 9.53
N MET A 36 6.82 7.32 10.23
CA MET A 36 6.19 8.63 10.04
C MET A 36 7.06 9.76 10.56
N SER A 37 7.68 9.58 11.74
CA SER A 37 8.57 10.58 12.35
C SER A 37 9.88 10.73 11.58
N GLU A 38 10.58 9.63 11.27
CA GLU A 38 11.89 9.68 10.60
C GLU A 38 11.82 10.11 9.12
N ARG A 39 10.70 9.84 8.44
CA ARG A 39 10.59 10.00 6.97
C ARG A 39 9.67 11.14 6.54
N GLU A 40 9.20 11.92 7.51
CA GLU A 40 8.27 13.04 7.28
C GLU A 40 7.07 12.62 6.42
N ILE A 41 6.52 11.43 6.69
CA ILE A 41 5.33 10.90 6.03
C ILE A 41 4.14 11.19 6.94
N SER A 42 3.23 12.04 6.48
CA SER A 42 2.02 12.37 7.23
C SER A 42 0.90 11.34 7.05
N LEU A 43 -0.04 11.28 8.01
CA LEU A 43 -1.25 10.44 7.87
C LEU A 43 -2.07 10.85 6.65
N GLN A 44 -2.09 12.14 6.33
CA GLN A 44 -2.76 12.65 5.14
C GLN A 44 -2.16 12.06 3.87
N GLU A 45 -0.83 12.04 3.73
CA GLU A 45 -0.18 11.46 2.56
C GLU A 45 -0.42 9.95 2.44
N VAL A 46 -0.47 9.23 3.58
CA VAL A 46 -0.85 7.81 3.59
C VAL A 46 -2.29 7.63 3.10
N ALA A 47 -3.23 8.45 3.58
CA ALA A 47 -4.62 8.41 3.13
C ALA A 47 -4.74 8.75 1.63
N GLU A 48 -4.01 9.78 1.16
CA GLU A 48 -3.95 10.14 -0.26
C GLU A 48 -3.49 8.94 -1.11
N VAL A 49 -2.45 8.22 -0.68
CA VAL A 49 -1.94 7.03 -1.37
C VAL A 49 -2.96 5.89 -1.39
N ILE A 50 -3.74 5.69 -0.33
CA ILE A 50 -4.85 4.71 -0.34
C ILE A 50 -5.95 5.13 -1.32
N ILE A 51 -6.26 6.43 -1.40
CA ILE A 51 -7.29 6.97 -2.27
C ILE A 51 -6.89 6.87 -3.74
N THR A 52 -5.69 7.33 -4.09
CA THR A 52 -5.26 7.51 -5.49
C THR A 52 -4.38 6.38 -6.01
N GLY A 53 -3.77 5.62 -5.10
CA GLY A 53 -2.79 4.60 -5.44
C GLY A 53 -3.40 3.30 -5.95
N VAL A 54 -2.48 2.41 -6.29
CA VAL A 54 -2.75 1.10 -6.90
C VAL A 54 -1.93 0.03 -6.21
N ILE A 55 -2.48 -1.18 -6.11
CA ILE A 55 -1.74 -2.34 -5.60
C ILE A 55 -0.72 -2.76 -6.67
N ALA A 56 0.56 -2.62 -6.35
CA ALA A 56 1.66 -3.05 -7.20
C ALA A 56 2.10 -4.49 -6.89
N GLU A 57 1.80 -4.99 -5.69
CA GLU A 57 2.17 -6.34 -5.26
C GLU A 57 1.28 -6.85 -4.13
N GLY A 58 1.06 -8.17 -4.07
CA GLY A 58 0.24 -8.79 -3.05
C GLY A 58 0.84 -10.10 -2.53
N TYR A 59 0.93 -10.19 -1.21
CA TYR A 59 1.50 -11.31 -0.48
C TYR A 59 0.47 -11.96 0.44
N ASP A 60 0.52 -13.28 0.49
CA ASP A 60 -0.14 -14.11 1.51
C ASP A 60 0.93 -15.01 2.12
N VAL A 61 1.97 -14.39 2.69
CA VAL A 61 3.04 -15.14 3.37
C VAL A 61 2.66 -15.26 4.82
N GLY A 62 2.11 -16.42 5.18
CA GLY A 62 2.32 -16.91 6.52
C GLY A 62 3.80 -17.25 6.70
N LYS A 63 4.29 -17.18 7.94
CA LYS A 63 5.69 -17.40 8.29
C LYS A 63 6.20 -18.82 7.95
N TYR A 64 5.31 -19.73 7.50
CA TYR A 64 5.58 -21.14 7.20
C TYR A 64 4.74 -21.65 6.01
N PRO A 65 5.23 -22.63 5.22
CA PRO A 65 4.54 -23.17 4.03
C PRO A 65 3.12 -23.70 4.27
N SER A 66 2.80 -24.05 5.52
CA SER A 66 1.53 -24.62 5.97
C SER A 66 0.65 -23.64 6.76
N TYR A 67 1.07 -22.37 6.92
CA TYR A 67 0.28 -21.33 7.57
C TYR A 67 -0.16 -20.31 6.52
N ARG A 68 -1.47 -20.11 6.39
CA ARG A 68 -2.01 -18.94 5.68
C ARG A 68 -1.94 -17.75 6.64
N ASN A 69 -1.49 -16.60 6.16
CA ASN A 69 -1.56 -15.41 6.99
C ASN A 69 -3.03 -15.03 7.11
N ALA A 70 -3.51 -14.74 8.32
CA ALA A 70 -4.90 -14.29 8.49
C ALA A 70 -5.13 -12.96 7.74
N ASP A 71 -4.06 -12.18 7.60
CA ASP A 71 -4.08 -10.85 7.02
C ASP A 71 -3.18 -10.77 5.78
N PRO A 72 -3.74 -10.87 4.57
CA PRO A 72 -2.99 -10.65 3.34
C PRO A 72 -2.38 -9.24 3.32
N VAL A 73 -1.16 -9.11 2.79
CA VAL A 73 -0.46 -7.82 2.68
C VAL A 73 -0.48 -7.35 1.23
N ARG A 74 -0.74 -6.06 1.03
CA ARG A 74 -0.68 -5.37 -0.27
C ARG A 74 0.35 -4.27 -0.21
N THR A 75 1.14 -4.15 -1.26
CA THR A 75 2.00 -2.99 -1.48
C THR A 75 1.27 -2.04 -2.42
N ILE A 76 0.95 -0.85 -1.91
CA ILE A 76 0.27 0.19 -2.66
C ILE A 76 1.27 1.28 -2.99
N ILE A 77 1.25 1.73 -4.24
CA ILE A 77 2.07 2.84 -4.71
C ILE A 77 1.13 3.96 -5.16
N GLY A 78 1.40 5.18 -4.72
CA GLY A 78 0.59 6.34 -5.04
C GLY A 78 1.41 7.62 -5.12
N LYS A 79 0.87 8.61 -5.83
CA LYS A 79 1.38 9.99 -5.85
C LYS A 79 0.60 10.81 -4.83
N THR A 80 1.31 11.58 -4.01
CA THR A 80 0.71 12.54 -3.07
C THR A 80 0.41 13.85 -3.78
N SER A 81 -0.42 14.68 -3.16
CA SER A 81 -0.73 16.05 -3.62
C SER A 81 0.52 16.95 -3.72
N LYS A 82 1.59 16.60 -2.99
CA LYS A 82 2.89 17.27 -3.03
C LYS A 82 3.81 16.78 -4.16
N GLY A 83 3.34 15.86 -4.99
CA GLY A 83 4.13 15.26 -6.08
C GLY A 83 5.11 14.17 -5.63
N ARG A 84 5.11 13.78 -4.35
CA ARG A 84 5.93 12.67 -3.85
C ARG A 84 5.32 11.35 -4.28
N ILE A 85 6.15 10.37 -4.58
CA ILE A 85 5.70 8.99 -4.76
C ILE A 85 5.95 8.25 -3.46
N LEU A 86 4.91 7.65 -2.89
CA LEU A 86 5.04 6.82 -1.70
C LEU A 86 4.68 5.38 -2.02
N THR A 87 5.40 4.46 -1.38
CA THR A 87 5.09 3.04 -1.34
C THR A 87 4.71 2.66 0.08
N ILE A 88 3.53 2.11 0.28
CA ILE A 88 3.03 1.67 1.59
C ILE A 88 2.67 0.18 1.59
N GLY A 89 2.94 -0.49 2.70
CA GLY A 89 2.51 -1.86 2.96
C GLY A 89 1.25 -1.85 3.83
N VAL A 90 0.23 -2.58 3.39
CA VAL A 90 -1.09 -2.62 4.03
C VAL A 90 -1.48 -4.06 4.32
N ALA A 91 -1.75 -4.39 5.58
CA ALA A 91 -2.35 -5.65 5.99
C ALA A 91 -3.88 -5.52 6.00
N ILE A 92 -4.57 -6.41 5.30
CA ILE A 92 -6.03 -6.48 5.26
C ILE A 92 -6.50 -7.28 6.48
N LYS A 93 -7.22 -6.65 7.42
CA LYS A 93 -7.65 -7.24 8.70
C LYS A 93 -9.07 -7.82 8.66
N GLY A 94 -9.82 -7.50 7.61
CA GLY A 94 -11.20 -7.92 7.41
C GLY A 94 -11.82 -7.14 6.25
N ASN A 95 -13.12 -7.34 6.01
CA ASN A 95 -13.79 -6.76 4.85
C ASN A 95 -13.79 -5.22 4.83
N GLN A 96 -13.63 -4.56 5.97
CA GLN A 96 -13.68 -3.09 6.09
C GLN A 96 -12.64 -2.54 7.06
N SER A 97 -11.56 -3.29 7.28
CA SER A 97 -10.48 -2.85 8.15
C SER A 97 -9.12 -3.20 7.57
N PHE A 98 -8.21 -2.23 7.64
CA PHE A 98 -6.84 -2.41 7.22
C PHE A 98 -5.86 -1.69 8.15
N CYS A 99 -4.62 -2.16 8.13
CA CYS A 99 -3.53 -1.62 8.92
C CYS A 99 -2.36 -1.30 8.01
N VAL A 100 -1.90 -0.05 8.00
CA VAL A 100 -0.64 0.32 7.34
C VAL A 100 0.51 -0.12 8.22
N THR A 101 1.32 -1.04 7.70
CA THR A 101 2.39 -1.71 8.45
C THR A 101 3.77 -1.13 8.18
N THR A 102 3.94 -0.51 7.01
CA THR A 102 5.20 0.14 6.61
C THR A 102 4.97 1.15 5.50
N GLY A 103 5.93 2.05 5.29
CA GLY A 103 5.88 3.01 4.19
C GLY A 103 7.21 3.73 3.98
N TYR A 104 7.48 4.12 2.75
CA TYR A 104 8.67 4.86 2.34
C TYR A 104 8.40 5.71 1.12
N GLU A 105 9.24 6.73 0.93
CA GLU A 105 9.26 7.52 -0.29
C GLU A 105 10.05 6.82 -1.41
N GLY A 106 9.49 6.87 -2.61
CA GLY A 106 10.03 6.27 -3.82
C GLY A 106 9.54 4.85 -4.07
N ILE A 107 10.18 4.20 -5.04
CA ILE A 107 9.83 2.87 -5.54
C ILE A 107 11.10 2.04 -5.58
N THR A 108 11.09 0.88 -4.93
CA THR A 108 12.22 -0.07 -5.00
C THR A 108 12.38 -0.61 -6.42
N CYS A 109 13.61 -0.98 -6.81
CA CYS A 109 13.90 -1.45 -8.18
C CYS A 109 12.96 -2.58 -8.64
N ARG A 110 12.62 -3.49 -7.73
CA ARG A 110 11.71 -4.62 -8.00
C ARG A 110 10.27 -4.22 -8.32
N LEU A 111 9.83 -3.04 -7.88
CA LEU A 111 8.47 -2.52 -8.08
C LEU A 111 8.37 -1.54 -9.26
N LYS A 112 9.49 -1.12 -9.86
CA LYS A 112 9.50 -0.15 -10.97
C LYS A 112 8.67 -0.62 -12.16
N GLN A 113 8.83 -1.89 -12.55
CA GLN A 113 8.07 -2.47 -13.66
C GLN A 113 6.57 -2.43 -13.39
N ALA A 114 6.15 -2.89 -12.20
CA ALA A 114 4.74 -2.81 -11.80
C ALA A 114 4.23 -1.37 -11.79
N ALA A 115 5.04 -0.41 -11.32
CA ALA A 115 4.69 1.00 -11.31
C ALA A 115 4.55 1.63 -12.71
N TYR A 116 5.29 1.16 -13.71
CA TYR A 116 5.09 1.54 -15.11
C TYR A 116 3.80 0.96 -15.68
N GLU A 117 3.54 -0.32 -15.43
CA GLU A 117 2.33 -1.02 -15.92
C GLU A 117 1.03 -0.39 -15.43
N VAL A 118 1.07 0.17 -14.22
CA VAL A 118 -0.07 0.86 -13.59
C VAL A 118 -0.04 2.39 -13.77
N GLY A 119 0.88 2.92 -14.58
CA GLY A 119 0.93 4.34 -14.94
C GLY A 119 1.36 5.31 -13.84
N ILE A 120 1.94 4.83 -12.73
CA ILE A 120 2.49 5.69 -11.67
C ILE A 120 3.79 6.35 -12.15
N LEU A 121 4.66 5.59 -12.81
CA LEU A 121 5.86 6.11 -13.44
C LEU A 121 5.62 6.34 -14.93
N GLU A 122 6.14 7.44 -15.46
CA GLU A 122 6.15 7.72 -16.89
C GLU A 122 7.29 6.95 -17.55
N GLN A 123 7.00 6.16 -18.59
CA GLN A 123 8.05 5.54 -19.40
C GLN A 123 8.92 6.63 -19.99
N VAL A 124 10.18 6.70 -19.54
CA VAL A 124 11.17 7.59 -20.15
C VAL A 124 11.58 6.93 -21.46
N PHE A 125 10.91 7.29 -22.55
CA PHE A 125 11.43 7.02 -23.89
C PHE A 125 12.61 7.96 -24.10
N VAL A 126 13.83 7.44 -23.95
CA VAL A 126 15.02 8.14 -24.42
C VAL A 126 15.03 7.99 -25.94
N CYS A 127 14.68 9.06 -26.64
CA CYS A 127 14.81 9.17 -28.10
C CYS A 127 16.28 9.30 -28.50
#